data_AF-A0A0V1N9G9-F1
#
_entry.id   AF-A0A0V1N9G9-F1
#
_cell.length_a   1.000
_cell.length_b   1.000
_cell.length_c   1.000
_cell.angle_alpha   90.00
_cell.angle_beta   90.00
_cell.angle_gamma   90.00
#
_symmetry.space_group_name_H-M   'P 1'
#
loop_
_entity.id
_entity.type
_entity.pdbx_description
1 polymer ?
#
loop_
_entity_poly.entity_id
_entity_poly.type
_entity_poly.pdbx_seq_one_letter_code
_entity_poly.pdbx_strand_id
1 'polypeptide(L)'
;LCKFTTIECVSLAQQVFSIVNHGHVFLCSFNESHAVEPFLSYDIVIYDFGLFHRLWGISECIANYLDGGYLRLAWCVSYLSTMLLLVLYLYMSDKRPPVYLMWPALAMQSTYSIGLLILTLSALPKLLRYVFVNIDRTVILLLTIFSSGVLINFIFTYILWHYFWFSEATLAQSCSKNHERLNPSRRRHQRV
;
A
#
# COMPACT_ATOMS: atom_id res chain seq x y z
N LEU A 1 -10.85 -4.87 2.56
CA LEU A 1 -11.27 -3.46 2.71
C LEU A 1 -11.19 -2.99 4.16
N CYS A 2 -12.04 -3.45 5.09
CA CYS A 2 -12.12 -2.89 6.46
C CYS A 2 -10.78 -2.82 7.22
N LYS A 3 -9.94 -3.88 7.15
CA LYS A 3 -8.60 -3.88 7.78
C LYS A 3 -7.62 -2.87 7.17
N PHE A 4 -7.70 -2.63 5.86
CA PHE A 4 -6.85 -1.63 5.18
C PHE A 4 -7.30 -0.21 5.54
N THR A 5 -8.61 0.02 5.63
CA THR A 5 -9.16 1.29 6.11
C THR A 5 -8.71 1.60 7.54
N THR A 6 -8.65 0.61 8.43
CA THR A 6 -8.12 0.81 9.78
C THR A 6 -6.64 1.19 9.78
N ILE A 7 -5.81 0.54 8.95
CA ILE A 7 -4.38 0.86 8.82
C ILE A 7 -4.19 2.26 8.24
N GLU A 8 -5.00 2.66 7.25
CA GLU A 8 -5.00 4.00 6.67
C GLU A 8 -5.40 5.07 7.70
N CYS A 9 -6.47 4.84 8.47
CA CYS A 9 -6.88 5.76 9.53
C CYS A 9 -5.80 5.90 10.62
N VAL A 10 -5.14 4.81 11.01
CA VAL A 10 -4.06 4.84 11.99
C VAL A 10 -2.84 5.57 11.42
N SER A 11 -2.46 5.32 10.17
CA SER A 11 -1.36 6.02 9.50
C SER A 11 -1.63 7.52 9.35
N LEU A 12 -2.86 7.91 9.02
CA LEU A 12 -3.28 9.31 8.98
C LEU A 12 -3.23 9.95 10.37
N ALA A 13 -3.71 9.26 11.41
CA ALA A 13 -3.63 9.74 12.77
C ALA A 13 -2.17 9.93 13.22
N GLN A 14 -1.27 9.01 12.88
CA GLN A 14 0.18 9.14 13.13
C GLN A 14 0.76 10.37 12.44
N GLN A 15 0.37 10.65 11.20
CA GLN A 15 0.83 11.85 10.47
C GLN A 15 0.30 13.15 11.06
N VAL A 16 -1.00 13.22 11.35
CA VAL A 16 -1.61 14.41 11.94
C VAL A 16 -0.96 14.71 13.30
N PHE A 17 -0.77 13.68 14.11
CA PHE A 17 -0.10 13.82 15.41
C PHE A 17 1.35 14.29 15.27
N SER A 18 2.11 13.69 14.35
CA SER A 18 3.50 14.06 14.05
C SER A 18 3.63 15.53 13.60
N ILE A 19 2.73 15.98 12.71
CA ILE A 19 2.76 17.36 12.19
C ILE A 19 2.38 18.36 13.27
N VAL A 20 1.32 18.08 14.04
CA VAL A 20 0.79 19.02 15.05
C VAL A 20 1.77 19.21 16.22
N ASN A 21 2.40 18.13 16.72
CA ASN A 21 3.27 18.21 17.89
C ASN A 21 4.73 18.48 17.55
N HIS A 22 5.22 18.03 16.39
CA HIS A 22 6.65 18.07 16.08
C HIS A 22 7.00 18.83 14.81
N GLY A 23 6.02 19.30 14.02
CA GLY A 23 6.27 20.02 12.77
C GLY A 23 6.93 19.18 11.67
N HIS A 24 7.04 17.86 11.87
CA HIS A 24 7.60 16.92 10.91
C HIS A 24 6.51 16.03 10.30
N VAL A 25 6.63 15.74 8.99
CA VAL A 25 5.67 14.91 8.24
C VAL A 25 5.58 13.49 8.81
N PHE A 26 6.71 12.96 9.29
CA PHE A 26 6.77 11.71 10.05
C PHE A 26 8.03 11.72 10.93
N LEU A 27 7.87 11.52 12.24
CA LEU A 27 8.97 11.39 13.19
C LEU A 27 8.84 10.06 13.93
N CYS A 28 9.74 9.11 13.67
CA CYS A 28 9.85 7.91 14.50
C CYS A 28 11.28 7.76 15.02
N SER A 29 11.42 7.60 16.34
CA SER A 29 12.70 7.33 17.00
C SER A 29 12.57 6.17 17.97
N PHE A 30 13.61 5.35 18.04
CA PHE A 30 13.76 4.29 19.04
C PHE A 30 14.54 4.77 20.28
N ASN A 31 14.97 6.03 20.31
CA ASN A 31 15.76 6.58 21.40
C ASN A 31 14.86 7.06 22.55
N GLU A 32 15.01 6.49 23.74
CA GLU A 32 14.19 6.82 24.93
C GLU A 32 14.38 8.27 25.43
N SER A 33 15.48 8.93 25.06
CA SER A 33 15.74 10.33 25.44
C SER A 33 14.91 11.34 24.64
N HIS A 34 14.38 10.94 23.49
CA HIS A 34 13.32 11.64 22.78
C HIS A 34 12.07 10.75 22.86
N ALA A 35 11.42 10.74 24.01
CA ALA A 35 10.20 9.96 24.24
C ALA A 35 9.07 10.48 23.33
N VAL A 36 9.11 10.09 22.07
CA VAL A 36 7.97 10.15 21.18
C VAL A 36 6.98 9.11 21.70
N GLU A 37 5.70 9.48 21.82
CA GLU A 37 4.68 8.57 22.35
C GLU A 37 4.76 7.18 21.69
N PRO A 38 4.40 6.09 22.39
CA PRO A 38 4.49 4.72 21.89
C PRO A 38 3.78 4.50 20.54
N PHE A 39 2.86 5.40 20.21
CA PHE A 39 2.15 5.46 18.94
C PHE A 39 3.03 5.84 17.72
N LEU A 40 4.12 6.59 17.92
CA LEU A 40 5.06 7.01 16.86
C LEU A 40 6.38 6.22 16.88
N SER A 41 6.61 5.39 17.91
CA SER A 41 7.83 4.57 18.04
C SER A 41 7.88 3.37 17.09
N TYR A 42 6.78 3.08 16.37
CA TYR A 42 6.68 1.93 15.49
C TYR A 42 6.02 2.30 14.16
N ASP A 43 6.57 1.76 13.07
CA ASP A 43 5.99 1.88 11.75
C ASP A 43 5.07 0.69 11.45
N ILE A 44 3.77 0.90 11.63
CA ILE A 44 2.73 -0.11 11.36
C ILE A 44 2.61 -0.39 9.86
N VAL A 45 2.96 0.58 9.01
CA VAL A 45 2.79 0.47 7.56
C VAL A 45 3.89 -0.41 6.99
N ILE A 46 5.16 -0.09 7.26
CA ILE A 46 6.34 -0.87 6.79
C ILE A 46 6.60 -2.10 7.69
N TYR A 47 5.85 -2.25 8.79
CA TYR A 47 6.06 -3.27 9.81
C TYR A 47 7.45 -3.18 10.46
N ASP A 48 7.99 -1.96 10.60
CA ASP A 48 9.25 -1.70 11.28
C ASP A 48 9.00 -1.45 12.78
N PHE A 49 9.12 -2.53 13.55
CA PHE A 49 9.05 -2.52 15.01
C PHE A 49 10.44 -2.50 15.67
N GLY A 50 11.46 -1.98 14.97
CA GLY A 50 12.86 -1.99 15.43
C GLY A 50 13.69 -3.15 14.86
N LEU A 51 13.19 -3.78 13.78
CA LEU A 51 13.96 -4.79 13.04
C LEU A 51 15.20 -4.14 12.41
N PHE A 52 15.03 -2.98 11.76
CA PHE A 52 16.12 -2.28 11.11
C PHE A 52 17.07 -1.61 12.10
N HIS A 53 16.57 -1.18 13.26
CA HIS A 53 17.42 -0.74 14.38
C HIS A 53 18.44 -1.83 14.74
N ARG A 54 18.00 -3.09 14.89
CA ARG A 54 18.89 -4.20 15.23
C ARG A 54 19.78 -4.67 14.07
N LEU A 55 19.29 -4.59 12.83
CA LEU A 55 20.05 -5.04 11.64
C LEU A 55 21.11 -4.01 11.21
N TRP A 56 20.77 -2.72 11.24
CA TRP A 56 21.59 -1.65 10.66
C TRP A 56 22.15 -0.69 11.71
N GLY A 57 21.73 -0.77 12.98
CA GLY A 57 22.19 0.12 14.05
C GLY A 57 21.63 1.54 13.97
N ILE A 58 20.53 1.75 13.23
CA ILE A 58 19.91 3.06 13.05
C ILE A 58 19.02 3.42 14.24
N SER A 59 19.09 4.64 14.78
CA SER A 59 18.30 5.08 15.95
C SER A 59 16.84 5.45 15.62
N GLU A 60 16.48 5.46 14.34
CA GLU A 60 15.18 5.91 13.84
C GLU A 60 14.52 4.83 12.97
N CYS A 61 13.21 4.93 12.75
CA CYS A 61 12.52 4.06 11.81
C CYS A 61 13.12 4.21 10.40
N ILE A 62 13.15 3.12 9.65
CA ILE A 62 13.66 3.11 8.28
C ILE A 62 12.91 4.11 7.37
N ALA A 63 11.63 4.35 7.66
CA ALA A 63 10.81 5.32 6.95
C ALA A 63 11.30 6.76 7.02
N ASN A 64 11.99 7.18 8.09
CA ASN A 64 12.56 8.53 8.15
C ASN A 64 13.65 8.72 7.08
N TYR A 65 14.38 7.66 6.75
CA TYR A 65 15.47 7.71 5.76
C TYR A 65 14.99 7.59 4.31
N LEU A 66 13.81 6.99 4.07
CA LEU A 66 13.25 6.77 2.74
C LEU A 66 12.21 7.82 2.31
N ASP A 67 12.12 8.96 3.00
CA ASP A 67 11.00 9.90 2.86
C ASP A 67 9.63 9.19 2.98
N GLY A 68 9.58 8.15 3.80
CA GLY A 68 8.42 7.29 3.97
C GLY A 68 7.19 8.05 4.47
N GLY A 69 7.40 9.18 5.16
CA GLY A 69 6.33 10.10 5.54
C GLY A 69 5.56 10.66 4.32
N TYR A 70 6.27 11.12 3.29
CA TYR A 70 5.65 11.64 2.07
C TYR A 70 4.99 10.54 1.26
N LEU A 71 5.60 9.35 1.19
CA LEU A 71 5.03 8.21 0.49
C LEU A 71 3.71 7.75 1.13
N ARG A 72 3.64 7.73 2.46
CA ARG A 72 2.40 7.42 3.19
C ARG A 72 1.33 8.48 3.01
N LEU A 73 1.72 9.76 2.96
CA LEU A 73 0.77 10.85 2.72
C LEU A 73 0.20 10.75 1.31
N ALA A 74 1.06 10.54 0.30
CA ALA A 74 0.64 10.32 -1.07
C ALA A 74 -0.29 9.11 -1.18
N TRP A 75 0.02 8.02 -0.47
CA TRP A 75 -0.86 6.85 -0.40
C TRP A 75 -2.23 7.23 0.18
N CYS A 76 -2.28 7.80 1.37
CA CYS A 76 -3.54 8.11 2.04
C CYS A 76 -4.39 9.08 1.20
N VAL A 77 -3.76 10.09 0.60
CA VAL A 77 -4.44 11.03 -0.30
C VAL A 77 -4.99 10.31 -1.53
N SER A 78 -4.21 9.43 -2.17
CA SER A 78 -4.66 8.70 -3.36
C SER A 78 -5.84 7.75 -3.09
N TYR A 79 -5.84 7.06 -1.95
CA TYR A 79 -6.94 6.18 -1.54
C TYR A 79 -8.18 6.99 -1.16
N LEU A 80 -8.03 8.06 -0.37
CA LEU A 80 -9.13 8.97 -0.03
C LEU A 80 -9.72 9.60 -1.29
N SER A 81 -8.89 10.07 -2.22
CA SER A 81 -9.35 10.67 -3.47
C SER A 81 -10.10 9.66 -4.34
N THR A 82 -9.61 8.42 -4.40
CA THR A 82 -10.27 7.36 -5.18
C THR A 82 -11.65 7.04 -4.62
N MET A 83 -11.77 6.92 -3.30
CA MET A 83 -13.05 6.66 -2.62
C MET A 83 -14.02 7.84 -2.75
N LEU A 84 -13.53 9.08 -2.59
CA LEU A 84 -14.36 10.28 -2.70
C LEU A 84 -14.87 10.47 -4.13
N LEU A 85 -14.00 10.30 -5.14
CA LEU A 85 -14.42 10.35 -6.54
C LEU A 85 -15.40 9.23 -6.89
N LEU A 86 -15.23 8.03 -6.33
CA LEU A 86 -16.16 6.92 -6.53
C LEU A 86 -17.54 7.23 -5.95
N VAL A 87 -17.62 7.76 -4.74
CA VAL A 87 -18.87 8.16 -4.09
C VAL A 87 -19.54 9.30 -4.87
N LEU A 88 -18.80 10.32 -5.27
CA LEU A 88 -19.33 11.42 -6.08
C LEU A 88 -19.84 10.93 -7.45
N TYR A 89 -19.14 9.98 -8.08
CA TYR A 89 -19.57 9.40 -9.35
C TYR A 89 -20.87 8.62 -9.20
N LEU A 90 -20.99 7.79 -8.16
CA LEU A 90 -22.21 7.04 -7.86
C LEU A 90 -23.38 7.96 -7.51
N TYR A 91 -23.11 9.09 -6.83
CA TYR A 91 -24.13 10.09 -6.52
C TYR A 91 -24.63 10.83 -7.77
N MET A 92 -23.73 11.19 -8.70
CA MET A 92 -24.07 11.96 -9.91
C MET A 92 -24.51 11.09 -11.09
N SER A 93 -24.22 9.79 -11.09
CA SER A 93 -24.45 8.91 -12.23
C SER A 93 -24.90 7.53 -11.80
N ASP A 94 -26.06 7.10 -12.29
CA ASP A 94 -26.63 5.75 -12.10
C ASP A 94 -25.94 4.68 -12.98
N LYS A 95 -24.74 5.00 -13.50
CA LYS A 95 -23.96 4.15 -14.39
C LYS A 95 -22.88 3.43 -13.60
N ARG A 96 -22.40 2.31 -14.15
CA ARG A 96 -21.27 1.59 -13.54
C ARG A 96 -20.05 2.50 -13.43
N PRO A 97 -19.34 2.48 -12.29
CA PRO A 97 -18.17 3.32 -12.08
C PRO A 97 -17.09 2.97 -13.10
N PRO A 98 -16.39 3.99 -13.62
CA PRO A 98 -15.35 3.76 -14.60
C PRO A 98 -14.11 3.13 -13.96
N VAL A 99 -13.56 2.13 -14.63
CA VAL A 99 -12.39 1.38 -14.12
C VAL A 99 -11.12 2.23 -14.09
N TYR A 100 -11.05 3.30 -14.89
CA TYR A 100 -9.95 4.27 -14.82
C TYR A 100 -9.84 4.96 -13.45
N LEU A 101 -10.92 5.05 -12.68
CA LEU A 101 -10.91 5.67 -11.35
C LEU A 101 -10.09 4.88 -10.33
N MET A 102 -9.87 3.58 -10.58
CA MET A 102 -9.13 2.69 -9.68
C MET A 102 -7.60 2.76 -9.89
N TRP A 103 -7.13 3.42 -10.96
CA TRP A 103 -5.71 3.48 -11.31
C TRP A 103 -4.82 4.13 -10.26
N PRO A 104 -5.17 5.28 -9.65
CA PRO A 104 -4.31 5.91 -8.66
C PRO A 104 -4.05 5.00 -7.45
N ALA A 105 -5.11 4.36 -6.94
CA ALA A 105 -5.00 3.40 -5.84
C ALA A 105 -4.15 2.18 -6.22
N LEU A 106 -4.34 1.64 -7.43
CA LEU A 106 -3.58 0.48 -7.92
C LEU A 106 -2.09 0.80 -8.13
N ALA A 107 -1.79 1.97 -8.69
CA ALA A 107 -0.42 2.44 -8.89
C ALA A 107 0.30 2.62 -7.56
N MET A 108 -0.32 3.30 -6.59
CA MET A 108 0.27 3.53 -5.27
C MET A 108 0.48 2.23 -4.48
N GLN A 109 -0.50 1.33 -4.51
CA GLN A 109 -0.36 0.00 -3.92
C GLN A 109 0.81 -0.79 -4.52
N SER A 110 0.98 -0.72 -5.85
CA SER A 110 2.05 -1.42 -6.57
C SER A 110 3.43 -0.84 -6.24
N THR A 111 3.56 0.49 -6.23
CA THR A 111 4.78 1.19 -5.82
C THR A 111 5.19 0.78 -4.41
N TYR A 112 4.24 0.65 -3.51
CA TYR A 112 4.53 0.21 -2.16
C TYR A 112 5.01 -1.24 -2.06
N SER A 113 4.34 -2.16 -2.77
CA SER A 113 4.77 -3.55 -2.82
C SER A 113 6.19 -3.69 -3.37
N ILE A 114 6.54 -2.89 -4.38
CA ILE A 114 7.90 -2.82 -4.92
C ILE A 114 8.87 -2.21 -3.89
N GLY A 115 8.48 -1.15 -3.20
CA GLY A 115 9.28 -0.53 -2.14
C GLY A 115 9.64 -1.51 -1.02
N LEU A 116 8.67 -2.28 -0.53
CA LEU A 116 8.89 -3.33 0.46
C LEU A 116 9.79 -4.45 -0.07
N LEU A 117 9.67 -4.81 -1.36
CA LEU A 117 10.54 -5.81 -1.97
C LEU A 117 11.99 -5.33 -2.05
N ILE A 118 12.22 -4.11 -2.52
CA ILE A 118 13.55 -3.50 -2.59
C ILE A 118 14.17 -3.42 -1.20
N LEU A 119 13.39 -2.99 -0.22
CA LEU A 119 13.83 -2.90 1.16
C LEU A 119 14.20 -4.29 1.73
N THR A 120 13.39 -5.31 1.43
CA THR A 120 13.71 -6.71 1.78
C THR A 120 15.00 -7.18 1.12
N LEU A 121 15.20 -6.90 -0.18
CA LEU A 121 16.42 -7.26 -0.91
C LEU A 121 17.66 -6.54 -0.35
N SER A 122 17.52 -5.26 0.01
CA SER A 122 18.61 -4.48 0.62
C SER A 122 19.00 -5.00 2.01
N ALA A 123 18.02 -5.51 2.76
CA ALA A 123 18.22 -6.04 4.10
C ALA A 123 18.71 -7.50 4.08
N LEU A 124 18.42 -8.25 3.02
CA LEU A 124 18.70 -9.68 2.85
C LEU A 124 20.14 -10.10 3.24
N PRO A 125 21.22 -9.44 2.77
CA PRO A 125 22.57 -9.88 3.12
C PRO A 125 22.88 -9.75 4.63
N LYS A 126 22.39 -8.68 5.28
CA LYS A 126 22.57 -8.48 6.72
C LYS A 126 21.65 -9.38 7.52
N LEU A 127 20.43 -9.59 7.04
CA LEU A 127 19.47 -10.53 7.62
C LEU A 127 20.03 -11.94 7.66
N LEU A 128 20.57 -12.43 6.54
CA LEU A 128 21.20 -13.75 6.44
C LEU A 128 22.35 -13.89 7.43
N ARG A 129 23.27 -12.91 7.48
CA ARG A 129 24.37 -12.92 8.46
C ARG A 129 23.85 -12.98 9.89
N TYR A 130 22.82 -12.21 10.22
CA TYR A 130 22.26 -12.17 11.56
C TYR A 130 21.58 -13.50 11.94
N VAL A 131 20.83 -14.11 11.02
CA VAL A 131 20.16 -15.41 11.22
C VAL A 131 21.16 -16.54 11.39
N PHE A 132 22.26 -16.56 10.63
CA PHE A 132 23.28 -17.62 10.73
C PHE A 132 24.19 -17.50 11.96
N VAL A 133 24.45 -16.28 12.44
CA VAL A 133 25.44 -16.05 13.51
C VAL A 133 24.78 -15.87 14.88
N ASN A 134 23.71 -15.06 14.97
CA ASN A 134 23.11 -14.63 16.25
C ASN A 134 21.59 -14.75 16.20
N ILE A 135 21.09 -15.98 16.26
CA ILE A 135 19.64 -16.22 16.25
C ILE A 135 19.03 -15.94 17.63
N ASP A 136 18.34 -14.81 17.77
CA ASP A 136 17.60 -14.42 18.96
C ASP A 136 16.08 -14.56 18.72
N ARG A 137 15.33 -15.00 19.75
CA ARG A 137 13.87 -15.16 19.69
C ARG A 137 13.17 -13.85 19.34
N THR A 138 13.68 -12.73 19.86
CA THR A 138 13.13 -11.39 19.57
C THR A 138 13.27 -11.04 18.09
N VAL A 139 14.42 -11.33 17.48
CA VAL A 139 14.69 -11.06 16.06
C VAL A 139 13.88 -11.98 15.16
N ILE A 140 13.70 -13.24 15.54
CA ILE A 140 12.79 -14.16 14.83
C ILE A 140 11.36 -13.61 14.84
N LEU A 141 10.88 -13.12 15.98
CA LEU A 141 9.53 -12.54 16.10
C LEU A 141 9.40 -11.28 15.22
N LEU A 142 10.36 -10.37 15.26
CA LEU A 142 10.35 -9.16 14.42
C LEU A 142 10.41 -9.51 12.92
N LEU A 143 11.22 -10.50 12.55
CA LEU A 143 11.34 -10.97 11.17
C LEU A 143 10.07 -11.66 10.67
N THR A 144 9.41 -12.46 11.51
CA THR A 144 8.15 -13.11 11.16
C THR A 144 7.03 -12.09 10.97
N ILE A 145 6.93 -11.07 11.83
CA ILE A 145 6.00 -9.96 11.66
C ILE A 145 6.27 -9.24 10.34
N PHE A 146 7.51 -8.80 10.10
CA PHE A 146 7.89 -8.10 8.87
C PHE A 146 7.59 -8.95 7.62
N SER A 147 8.01 -10.21 7.60
CA SER A 147 7.80 -11.12 6.46
C SER A 147 6.31 -11.39 6.22
N SER A 148 5.51 -11.54 7.28
CA SER A 148 4.07 -11.70 7.17
C SER A 148 3.40 -10.45 6.59
N GLY A 149 3.84 -9.26 7.00
CA GLY A 149 3.37 -7.98 6.46
C GLY A 149 3.68 -7.82 4.97
N VAL A 150 4.91 -8.14 4.56
CA VAL A 150 5.32 -8.16 3.15
C VAL A 150 4.45 -9.13 2.36
N LEU A 151 4.27 -10.37 2.84
CA LEU A 151 3.48 -11.38 2.15
C LEU A 151 2.00 -10.96 2.00
N ILE A 152 1.38 -10.47 3.07
CA ILE A 152 -0.01 -9.99 3.05
C ILE A 152 -0.17 -8.84 2.04
N ASN A 153 0.80 -7.92 2.02
CA ASN A 153 0.79 -6.80 1.07
C ASN A 153 0.91 -7.27 -0.40
N PHE A 154 1.74 -8.26 -0.66
CA PHE A 154 1.86 -8.88 -1.99
C PHE A 154 0.58 -9.60 -2.42
N ILE A 155 -0.01 -10.40 -1.52
CA ILE A 155 -1.30 -11.08 -1.79
C ILE A 155 -2.40 -10.05 -2.08
N PHE A 156 -2.45 -8.97 -1.30
CA PHE A 156 -3.44 -7.91 -1.53
C PHE A 156 -3.24 -7.22 -2.87
N THR A 157 -2.01 -6.88 -3.22
CA THR A 157 -1.66 -6.28 -4.53
C THR A 157 -2.06 -7.20 -5.68
N TYR A 158 -1.81 -8.51 -5.54
CA TYR A 158 -2.23 -9.52 -6.52
C TYR A 158 -3.75 -9.59 -6.69
N ILE A 159 -4.50 -9.60 -5.59
CA ILE A 159 -5.97 -9.60 -5.62
C ILE A 159 -6.50 -8.34 -6.31
N LEU A 160 -5.94 -7.16 -6.01
CA LEU A 160 -6.35 -5.90 -6.62
C LEU A 160 -6.10 -5.88 -8.12
N TRP A 161 -4.94 -6.36 -8.57
CA TRP A 161 -4.62 -6.48 -10.00
C TRP A 161 -5.57 -7.43 -10.73
N HIS A 162 -5.88 -8.59 -10.14
CA HIS A 162 -6.85 -9.52 -10.73
C HIS A 162 -8.25 -8.94 -10.82
N TYR A 163 -8.70 -8.27 -9.77
CA TYR A 163 -10.00 -7.60 -9.78
C TYR A 163 -10.05 -6.51 -10.86
N PHE A 164 -8.96 -5.73 -11.00
CA PHE A 164 -8.84 -4.71 -12.05
C PHE A 164 -8.95 -5.31 -13.46
N TRP A 165 -8.17 -6.35 -13.77
CA TRP A 165 -8.21 -7.00 -15.08
C TRP A 165 -9.57 -7.65 -15.38
N PHE A 166 -10.19 -8.27 -14.39
CA PHE A 166 -11.53 -8.82 -14.54
C PHE A 166 -12.57 -7.74 -14.89
N SER A 167 -12.48 -6.58 -14.23
CA SER A 167 -13.37 -5.45 -14.48
C SER A 167 -13.17 -4.86 -15.88
N GLU A 168 -11.91 -4.68 -16.32
CA GLU A 168 -11.56 -4.26 -17.69
C GLU A 168 -12.12 -5.23 -18.75
N ALA A 169 -11.93 -6.54 -18.56
CA ALA A 169 -12.44 -7.54 -19.50
C ALA A 169 -13.97 -7.49 -19.63
N THR A 170 -14.67 -7.31 -18.52
CA THR A 170 -16.14 -7.21 -18.49
C THR A 170 -16.63 -5.94 -19.21
N LEU A 171 -15.91 -4.82 -19.07
CA LEU A 171 -16.20 -3.58 -19.80
C LEU A 171 -15.96 -3.74 -21.31
N ALA A 172 -14.84 -4.33 -21.70
CA ALA A 172 -14.51 -4.57 -23.10
C ALA A 172 -15.57 -5.44 -23.79
N GLN A 173 -16.03 -6.50 -23.13
CA GLN A 173 -17.10 -7.35 -23.64
C GLN A 173 -18.44 -6.60 -23.77
N SER A 174 -18.78 -5.76 -22.81
CA SER A 174 -20.00 -4.94 -22.83
C SER A 174 -19.97 -3.91 -23.97
N CYS A 175 -18.82 -3.29 -24.21
CA CYS A 175 -18.60 -2.35 -25.31
C CYS A 175 -18.75 -3.05 -26.67
N SER A 176 -18.11 -4.21 -26.85
CA SER A 176 -18.22 -5.03 -28.06
C SER A 176 -19.69 -5.40 -28.38
N LYS A 177 -20.44 -5.89 -27.37
CA LYS A 177 -21.85 -6.26 -27.52
C LYS A 177 -22.76 -5.08 -27.87
N ASN A 178 -22.47 -3.89 -27.32
CA ASN A 178 -23.23 -2.68 -27.65
C ASN A 178 -22.89 -2.17 -29.06
N HIS A 179 -21.63 -2.26 -29.49
CA HIS A 179 -21.21 -1.91 -30.85
C HIS A 179 -21.87 -2.83 -31.90
N GLU A 180 -21.97 -4.13 -31.64
CA GLU A 180 -22.72 -5.04 -32.51
C GLU A 180 -24.23 -4.74 -32.57
N ARG A 181 -24.84 -4.30 -31.46
CA ARG A 181 -26.27 -3.90 -31.45
C ARG A 181 -26.51 -2.64 -32.27
N LEU A 182 -25.57 -1.70 -32.25
CA LEU A 182 -25.67 -0.43 -32.98
C LEU A 182 -25.34 -0.57 -34.48
N ASN A 183 -24.59 -1.59 -34.89
CA ASN A 183 -24.27 -1.85 -36.30
C ASN A 183 -24.62 -3.30 -36.73
N PRO A 184 -25.91 -3.63 -36.91
CA PRO A 184 -26.36 -4.97 -37.29
C PRO A 184 -25.93 -5.38 -38.71
N SER A 185 -25.54 -4.43 -39.56
CA SER A 185 -25.05 -4.64 -40.93
C SER A 185 -23.81 -5.56 -40.98
N ARG A 186 -22.96 -5.52 -39.95
CA ARG A 186 -21.73 -6.33 -39.88
C ARG A 186 -22.02 -7.83 -39.66
N ARG A 187 -23.09 -8.17 -38.93
CA ARG A 187 -23.52 -9.57 -38.73
C ARG A 187 -24.07 -10.22 -40.00
N ARG A 188 -24.50 -9.43 -40.99
CA ARG A 188 -25.10 -9.95 -42.22
C ARG A 188 -24.02 -10.39 -43.23
N HIS A 189 -22.84 -9.78 -43.22
CA HIS A 189 -21.73 -10.15 -44.10
C HIS A 189 -20.88 -11.34 -43.62
N GLN A 190 -20.88 -11.68 -42.33
CA GLN A 190 -20.18 -12.87 -41.80
C GLN A 190 -20.97 -14.19 -41.93
N ARG A 191 -22.22 -14.13 -42.42
CA ARG A 191 -23.11 -15.30 -42.59
C ARG A 191 -23.29 -15.73 -44.05
N VAL A 192 -22.53 -15.16 -44.98
CA VAL A 192 -22.51 -15.54 -46.40
C VAL A 192 -21.18 -16.19 -46.72
#